data_AF-A0A6S6RNW3-F1
#
_entry.id   AF-A0A6S6RNW3-F1
#
_cell.length_a   1.000
_cell.length_b   1.000
_cell.length_c   1.000
_cell.angle_alpha   90.00
_cell.angle_beta   90.00
_cell.angle_gamma   90.00
#
_symmetry.space_group_name_H-M   'P 1'
#
loop_
_entity.id
_entity.type
_entity.pdbx_description
1 polymer ?
#
loop_
_entity_poly.entity_id
_entity_poly.type
_entity_poly.pdbx_seq_one_letter_code
_entity_poly.pdbx_strand_id
1 'polypeptide(L)'
;MLSQPAITISTIPVEHNNYTHTFSGTSSATPIVASAVVAIQSWYKQNIGEVIKPKDMRSLLIETGTPQGCHQTSNKWINIGTLPNVRRAISTLQKRLQ
;
A
#
# COMPACT_ATOMS: atom_id res chain seq x y z
N MET A 1 60.41 16.22 -24.87
CA MET A 1 59.64 15.47 -23.84
C MET A 1 59.20 16.45 -22.77
N LEU A 2 57.93 16.89 -22.78
CA LEU A 2 57.24 17.38 -21.58
C LEU A 2 55.80 16.88 -21.67
N SER A 3 55.41 16.16 -20.62
CA SER A 3 54.27 15.26 -20.52
C SER A 3 52.94 16.02 -20.54
N GLN A 4 51.93 15.49 -21.23
CA GLN A 4 50.54 15.95 -21.13
C GLN A 4 50.04 15.73 -19.68
N PRO A 5 49.16 16.61 -19.14
CA PRO A 5 48.53 16.35 -17.86
C PRO A 5 47.52 15.21 -18.01
N ALA A 6 47.74 14.12 -17.28
CA ALA A 6 46.77 13.05 -17.14
C ALA A 6 45.53 13.59 -16.40
N ILE A 7 44.38 13.60 -17.06
CA ILE A 7 43.10 13.86 -16.42
C ILE A 7 42.78 12.63 -15.57
N THR A 8 43.04 12.71 -14.26
CA THR A 8 42.62 11.69 -13.31
C THR A 8 41.10 11.70 -13.24
N ILE A 9 40.48 10.67 -13.83
CA ILE A 9 39.05 10.36 -13.62
C ILE A 9 38.90 9.89 -12.17
N SER A 10 38.81 10.85 -11.24
CA SER A 10 38.43 10.62 -9.86
C SER A 10 36.99 10.12 -9.85
N THR A 11 36.82 8.80 -9.86
CA THR A 11 35.63 8.04 -9.44
C THR A 11 34.33 8.84 -9.51
N ILE A 12 33.66 8.78 -10.66
CA ILE A 12 32.23 9.13 -10.75
C ILE A 12 31.54 8.35 -9.61
N PRO A 13 30.85 9.01 -8.65
CA PRO A 13 30.14 8.29 -7.62
C PRO A 13 29.14 7.37 -8.32
N VAL A 14 29.34 6.06 -8.20
CA VAL A 14 28.40 5.07 -8.70
C VAL A 14 27.14 5.26 -7.87
N GLU A 15 26.11 5.80 -8.50
CA GLU A 15 24.84 6.11 -7.85
C GLU A 15 24.27 4.78 -7.31
N HIS A 16 24.18 4.71 -5.97
CA HIS A 16 23.70 3.53 -5.28
C HIS A 16 22.20 3.40 -5.50
N ASN A 17 21.82 2.66 -6.55
CA ASN A 17 20.48 2.14 -6.76
C ASN A 17 20.15 1.11 -5.67
N ASN A 18 19.98 1.56 -4.43
CA ASN A 18 19.73 0.72 -3.27
C ASN A 18 18.32 0.11 -3.35
N TYR A 19 18.19 -0.98 -4.11
CA TYR A 19 17.09 -1.91 -3.98
C TYR A 19 17.23 -2.65 -2.65
N THR A 20 16.37 -2.34 -1.68
CA THR A 20 16.30 -3.10 -0.43
C THR A 20 15.35 -4.28 -0.61
N HIS A 21 15.76 -5.47 -0.16
CA HIS A 21 14.88 -6.65 -0.15
C HIS A 21 13.68 -6.50 0.80
N THR A 22 13.70 -5.47 1.65
CA THR A 22 12.69 -5.21 2.67
C THR A 22 12.24 -3.76 2.58
N PHE A 23 10.92 -3.55 2.56
CA PHE A 23 10.29 -2.27 2.87
C PHE A 23 9.52 -2.43 4.16
N SER A 24 9.75 -1.55 5.14
CA SER A 24 9.07 -1.55 6.44
C SER A 24 8.48 -0.17 6.75
N GLY A 25 7.45 -0.12 7.58
CA GLY A 25 6.75 1.11 7.95
C GLY A 25 5.53 1.44 7.09
N THR A 26 4.89 2.58 7.40
CA THR A 26 3.61 3.02 6.82
C THR A 26 3.64 3.19 5.29
N SER A 27 4.81 3.52 4.72
CA SER A 27 4.99 3.64 3.27
C SER A 27 4.72 2.32 2.53
N SER A 28 4.93 1.17 3.19
CA SER A 28 4.62 -0.16 2.62
C SER A 28 3.14 -0.49 2.69
N ALA A 29 2.36 0.20 3.54
CA ALA A 29 0.92 0.00 3.64
C ALA A 29 0.16 0.61 2.44
N THR A 30 0.69 1.67 1.83
CA THR A 30 0.09 2.34 0.68
C THR A 30 -0.18 1.39 -0.51
N PRO A 31 0.81 0.63 -1.02
CA PRO A 31 0.56 -0.30 -2.13
C PRO A 31 -0.39 -1.45 -1.75
N ILE A 32 -0.43 -1.87 -0.49
CA ILE A 32 -1.36 -2.91 0.00
C ILE A 32 -2.81 -2.40 -0.09
N VAL A 33 -3.07 -1.21 0.44
CA VAL A 33 -4.41 -0.61 0.40
C VAL A 33 -4.83 -0.30 -1.04
N ALA A 34 -3.92 0.25 -1.85
CA ALA A 34 -4.19 0.53 -3.26
C ALA A 34 -4.57 -0.75 -4.04
N SER A 35 -3.83 -1.84 -3.85
CA SER A 35 -4.11 -3.13 -4.49
C SER A 35 -5.46 -3.70 -4.04
N ALA A 36 -5.80 -3.59 -2.75
CA ALA A 36 -7.09 -4.02 -2.23
C ALA A 36 -8.26 -3.23 -2.87
N VAL A 37 -8.13 -1.91 -2.99
CA VAL A 37 -9.12 -1.05 -3.67
C VAL A 37 -9.33 -1.49 -5.11
N VAL A 38 -8.24 -1.72 -5.86
CA VAL A 38 -8.30 -2.15 -7.27
C VAL A 38 -9.02 -3.49 -7.40
N ALA A 39 -8.71 -4.47 -6.55
CA ALA A 39 -9.36 -5.78 -6.58
C ALA A 39 -10.88 -5.69 -6.32
N ILE A 40 -11.28 -4.93 -5.31
CA ILE A 40 -12.71 -4.73 -4.98
C ILE A 40 -13.43 -3.98 -6.10
N GLN A 41 -12.83 -2.90 -6.61
CA GLN A 41 -13.41 -2.09 -7.67
C GLN A 41 -13.59 -2.87 -8.96
N SER A 42 -12.61 -3.72 -9.31
CA SER A 42 -12.67 -4.57 -10.50
C SER A 42 -13.81 -5.56 -10.41
N TRP A 43 -13.96 -6.23 -9.26
CA TRP A 43 -15.09 -7.14 -9.03
C TRP A 43 -16.43 -6.41 -9.12
N TYR A 44 -16.56 -5.24 -8.46
CA TYR A 44 -17.81 -4.48 -8.45
C TYR A 44 -18.20 -4.02 -9.87
N LYS A 45 -17.24 -3.47 -10.62
CA LYS A 45 -17.46 -3.05 -12.00
C LYS A 45 -17.86 -4.21 -12.91
N GLN A 46 -17.25 -5.38 -12.73
CA GLN A 46 -17.59 -6.57 -13.53
C GLN A 46 -19.01 -7.10 -13.25
N ASN A 47 -19.46 -7.07 -12.00
CA ASN A 47 -20.74 -7.68 -11.61
C ASN A 47 -21.92 -6.71 -11.68
N ILE A 48 -21.68 -5.42 -11.49
CA ILE A 48 -22.73 -4.39 -11.35
C ILE A 48 -22.69 -3.39 -12.50
N GLY A 49 -21.57 -3.27 -13.23
CA GLY A 49 -21.41 -2.29 -14.32
C GLY A 49 -21.11 -0.87 -13.86
N GLU A 50 -21.04 -0.62 -12.55
CA GLU A 50 -20.80 0.69 -11.95
C GLU A 50 -19.43 0.78 -11.24
N VAL A 51 -19.13 1.95 -10.67
CA VAL A 51 -17.91 2.21 -9.89
C VAL A 51 -18.28 2.67 -8.48
N ILE A 52 -17.67 2.04 -7.47
CA ILE A 52 -17.83 2.47 -6.07
C ILE A 52 -17.20 3.85 -5.90
N LYS A 53 -17.92 4.77 -5.25
CA LYS A 53 -17.43 6.12 -4.95
C LYS A 53 -16.32 6.06 -3.89
N PRO A 54 -15.33 6.97 -3.90
CA PRO A 54 -14.21 6.93 -2.95
C PRO A 54 -14.64 6.90 -1.47
N LYS A 55 -15.69 7.64 -1.10
CA LYS A 55 -16.23 7.67 0.27
C LYS A 55 -16.81 6.31 0.69
N ASP A 56 -17.51 5.65 -0.23
CA ASP A 56 -18.15 4.36 0.02
C ASP A 56 -17.11 3.25 0.06
N MET A 57 -16.10 3.29 -0.82
CA MET A 57 -14.94 2.40 -0.79
C MET A 57 -14.18 2.51 0.54
N ARG A 58 -13.91 3.73 1.01
CA ARG A 58 -13.26 3.95 2.32
C ARG A 58 -14.08 3.36 3.46
N SER A 59 -15.39 3.59 3.45
CA SER A 59 -16.30 3.09 4.49
C SER A 59 -16.34 1.56 4.49
N LEU A 60 -16.41 0.95 3.30
CA LEU A 60 -16.36 -0.50 3.12
C LEU A 60 -15.05 -1.10 3.68
N LEU A 61 -13.90 -0.50 3.37
CA LEU A 61 -12.61 -0.98 3.87
C LEU A 61 -12.50 -0.91 5.40
N ILE A 62 -13.00 0.17 6.01
CA ILE A 62 -13.02 0.32 7.47
C ILE A 62 -13.90 -0.76 8.10
N GLU A 63 -15.13 -0.92 7.60
CA GLU A 63 -16.12 -1.86 8.13
C GLU A 63 -15.68 -3.32 8.01
N THR A 64 -15.07 -3.66 6.87
CA THR A 64 -14.74 -5.04 6.53
C THR A 64 -13.33 -5.45 6.89
N GLY A 65 -12.47 -4.48 7.23
CA GLY A 65 -11.08 -4.73 7.58
C GLY A 65 -10.91 -5.65 8.81
N THR A 66 -9.74 -6.27 8.88
CA THR A 66 -9.33 -7.13 9.99
C THR A 66 -8.70 -6.27 11.09
N PRO A 67 -9.23 -6.28 12.33
CA PRO A 67 -8.61 -5.57 13.45
C PRO A 67 -7.16 -6.02 13.70
N GLN A 68 -6.24 -5.07 13.89
CA GLN A 68 -4.82 -5.36 14.16
C GLN A 68 -4.49 -5.40 15.66
N GLY A 69 -5.51 -5.28 16.53
CA GLY A 69 -5.34 -5.09 17.96
C GLY A 69 -4.79 -3.70 18.32
N CYS A 70 -4.59 -3.48 19.61
CA CYS A 70 -3.88 -2.32 20.12
C CYS A 70 -2.39 -2.67 20.30
N HIS A 71 -1.50 -1.82 19.79
CA HIS A 71 -0.07 -1.95 20.07
C HIS A 71 0.28 -1.01 21.22
N GLN A 72 1.04 -1.52 22.19
CA GLN A 72 1.60 -0.69 23.24
C GLN A 72 2.98 -0.22 22.80
N THR A 73 3.12 1.08 22.53
CA THR A 73 4.46 1.70 22.53
C THR A 73 4.72 2.24 23.93
N SER A 74 5.98 2.45 24.29
CA SER A 74 6.48 2.92 25.59
C SER A 74 5.62 3.99 26.26
N ASN A 75 4.49 3.60 26.88
CA ASN A 75 3.49 4.41 27.61
C ASN A 75 2.21 4.87 26.84
N LYS A 76 1.93 4.38 25.62
CA LYS A 76 0.67 4.71 24.90
C LYS A 76 0.11 3.54 24.08
N TRP A 77 -1.20 3.31 24.22
CA TRP A 77 -1.97 2.46 23.33
C TRP A 77 -2.16 3.16 21.97
N ILE A 78 -1.66 2.53 20.91
CA ILE A 78 -1.84 2.97 19.54
C ILE A 78 -2.83 2.04 18.86
N ASN A 79 -3.92 2.61 18.36
CA ASN A 79 -4.82 1.92 17.45
C ASN A 79 -4.19 1.93 16.07
N ILE A 80 -3.66 0.77 15.65
CA ILE A 80 -3.30 0.54 14.25
C ILE A 80 -4.62 0.24 13.52
N GLY A 81 -4.94 1.03 12.49
CA GLY A 81 -6.17 0.87 11.70
C GLY A 81 -6.34 -0.56 11.17
N THR A 82 -7.51 -0.92 10.65
CA THR A 82 -7.75 -2.29 10.19
C THR A 82 -6.92 -2.65 8.94
N LEU A 83 -6.52 -3.91 8.81
CA LEU A 83 -5.97 -4.43 7.55
C LEU A 83 -7.09 -4.60 6.54
N PRO A 84 -6.91 -4.18 5.27
CA PRO A 84 -7.87 -4.46 4.22
C PRO A 84 -8.18 -5.96 4.12
N ASN A 85 -9.47 -6.30 4.02
CA ASN A 85 -9.93 -7.67 3.85
C ASN A 85 -10.81 -7.77 2.59
N VAL A 86 -10.18 -8.06 1.45
CA VAL A 86 -10.85 -8.07 0.13
C VAL A 86 -11.99 -9.08 0.07
N ARG A 87 -11.81 -10.28 0.64
CA ARG A 87 -12.85 -11.32 0.64
C ARG A 87 -14.08 -10.84 1.41
N ARG A 88 -13.91 -10.32 2.62
CA ARG A 88 -15.01 -9.82 3.43
C ARG A 88 -15.69 -8.61 2.78
N ALA A 89 -14.92 -7.70 2.16
CA ALA A 89 -15.46 -6.58 1.40
C ALA A 89 -16.40 -7.03 0.27
N ILE A 90 -15.94 -7.97 -0.57
CA ILE A 90 -16.75 -8.52 -1.66
C ILE A 90 -17.99 -9.25 -1.13
N SER A 91 -17.85 -10.09 -0.11
CA SER A 91 -19.02 -10.78 0.48
C SER A 91 -20.03 -9.82 1.08
N THR A 92 -19.58 -8.72 1.70
CA THR A 92 -20.49 -7.66 2.19
C THR A 92 -21.20 -6.95 1.03
N LEU A 93 -20.50 -6.64 -0.07
CA LEU A 93 -21.13 -6.08 -1.27
C LEU A 93 -22.18 -7.03 -1.85
N GLN A 94 -21.85 -8.32 -2.01
CA GLN A 94 -22.80 -9.33 -2.50
C GLN A 94 -24.07 -9.36 -1.65
N LYS A 95 -23.95 -9.34 -0.32
CA LYS A 95 -25.11 -9.33 0.59
C LYS A 95 -25.97 -8.07 0.49
N ARG A 96 -25.41 -6.94 0.07
CA ARG A 96 -26.13 -5.65 -0.06
C ARG A 96 -26.84 -5.50 -1.41
N LEU A 97 -26.44 -6.28 -2.40
CA LEU A 97 -26.89 -6.18 -3.78
C LEU A 97 -27.87 -7.32 -4.16
N GLN A 98 -28.06 -8.27 -3.26
CA GLN A 98 -29.17 -9.25 -3.27
C GLN A 98 -30.41 -8.60 -2.68
#